data_AF-A0A183U7Q3-F1
#
_entry.id   AF-A0A183U7Q3-F1
#
_cell.length_a   1.000
_cell.length_b   1.000
_cell.length_c   1.000
_cell.angle_alpha   90.00
_cell.angle_beta   90.00
_cell.angle_gamma   90.00
#
_symmetry.space_group_name_H-M   'P 1'
#
loop_
_entity.id
_entity.type
_entity.pdbx_description
1 polymer ?
#
loop_
_entity_poly.entity_id
_entity_poly.type
_entity_poly.pdbx_seq_one_letter_code
_entity_poly.pdbx_strand_id
1 'polypeptide(L)'
;MGIRLDSASTFAGSIISPHYDSLLVKVIAHARNHPNAASKMIRALREFRIRGVKTNIPFLLNVLQQPSFLDASVDTYFIDEHPELFVFKPSQNRAQKLLSYLGEVAVNGPTTPLATKLMPAHVSPPVPTIPAGQLYAESVN
;
A
#
# COMPACT_ATOMS: atom_id res chain seq x y z
N MET A 1 -16.64 16.61 -3.66
CA MET A 1 -17.10 15.71 -4.74
C MET A 1 -16.27 15.91 -6.01
N GLY A 2 -16.18 14.90 -6.89
CA GLY A 2 -15.39 14.93 -8.13
C GLY A 2 -14.28 13.90 -8.24
N ILE A 3 -14.41 12.75 -7.55
CA ILE A 3 -13.56 11.58 -7.73
C ILE A 3 -14.46 10.43 -8.19
N ARG A 4 -14.04 9.72 -9.23
CA ARG A 4 -14.63 8.48 -9.72
C ARG A 4 -13.59 7.37 -9.61
N LEU A 5 -14.05 6.18 -9.20
CA LEU A 5 -13.24 4.97 -9.07
C LEU A 5 -13.84 3.88 -9.97
N ASP A 6 -13.06 3.40 -10.93
CA ASP A 6 -13.40 2.23 -11.72
C ASP A 6 -12.42 1.11 -11.37
N SER A 7 -12.84 0.18 -10.50
CA SER A 7 -12.03 -0.98 -10.06
C SER A 7 -12.38 -2.21 -10.91
N ALA A 8 -11.38 -2.97 -11.34
CA ALA A 8 -11.59 -4.20 -12.11
C ALA A 8 -11.87 -5.40 -11.20
N SER A 9 -10.92 -5.74 -10.33
CA SER A 9 -11.03 -6.91 -9.43
C SER A 9 -10.36 -6.70 -8.07
N THR A 10 -10.14 -5.44 -7.69
CA THR A 10 -9.42 -5.11 -6.47
C THR A 10 -10.39 -4.93 -5.31
N PHE A 11 -10.41 -5.90 -4.42
CA PHE A 11 -11.14 -5.89 -3.15
C PHE A 11 -10.31 -6.55 -2.04
N ALA A 12 -10.75 -6.44 -0.79
CA ALA A 12 -10.02 -7.03 0.34
C ALA A 12 -9.93 -8.57 0.18
N GLY A 13 -8.71 -9.10 0.20
CA GLY A 13 -8.45 -10.53 -0.01
C GLY A 13 -8.32 -10.95 -1.48
N SER A 14 -8.40 -10.02 -2.44
CA SER A 14 -8.13 -10.33 -3.85
C SER A 14 -6.68 -10.80 -4.07
N ILE A 15 -6.53 -11.82 -4.91
CA ILE A 15 -5.23 -12.34 -5.35
C ILE A 15 -4.93 -11.71 -6.71
N ILE A 16 -3.82 -11.00 -6.80
CA ILE A 16 -3.41 -10.34 -8.05
C ILE A 16 -2.59 -11.34 -8.87
N SER A 17 -3.15 -11.77 -10.01
CA SER A 17 -2.50 -12.72 -10.92
C SER A 17 -1.36 -12.06 -11.69
N PRO A 18 -0.22 -12.75 -11.90
CA PRO A 18 0.87 -12.26 -12.75
C PRO A 18 0.58 -12.41 -14.25
N HIS A 19 -0.52 -13.07 -14.64
CA HIS A 19 -0.84 -13.39 -16.03
C HIS A 19 -1.53 -12.23 -16.80
N TYR A 20 -1.95 -11.18 -16.10
CA TYR A 20 -2.63 -10.02 -16.68
C TYR A 20 -1.88 -8.73 -16.33
N ASP A 21 -2.38 -7.59 -16.80
CA ASP A 21 -1.82 -6.30 -16.44
C ASP A 21 -1.95 -6.03 -14.93
N SER A 22 -1.03 -5.23 -14.40
CA SER A 22 -0.97 -4.91 -12.97
C SER A 22 -1.99 -3.83 -12.55
N LEU A 23 -3.09 -3.65 -13.29
CA LEU A 23 -4.06 -2.60 -13.04
C LEU A 23 -4.97 -2.96 -11.85
N LEU A 24 -4.90 -2.15 -10.80
CA LEU A 24 -5.77 -2.31 -9.63
C LEU A 24 -7.08 -1.50 -9.76
N VAL A 25 -6.95 -0.18 -9.94
CA VAL A 25 -8.10 0.74 -9.99
C VAL A 25 -7.74 1.95 -10.84
N LYS A 26 -8.70 2.44 -11.63
CA LYS A 26 -8.61 3.72 -12.31
C LYS A 26 -9.25 4.79 -11.44
N VAL A 27 -8.48 5.85 -11.15
CA VAL A 27 -8.94 7.01 -10.38
C VAL A 27 -9.08 8.17 -11.34
N ILE A 28 -10.25 8.80 -11.38
CA ILE A 28 -10.54 9.93 -12.26
C ILE A 28 -10.96 11.11 -11.39
N ALA A 29 -10.23 12.22 -11.48
CA ALA A 29 -10.54 13.45 -10.76
C ALA A 29 -11.08 14.51 -11.73
N HIS A 30 -12.17 15.18 -11.34
CA HIS A 30 -12.79 16.24 -12.14
C HIS A 30 -12.97 17.53 -11.33
N ALA A 31 -12.63 18.66 -11.95
CA ALA A 31 -12.79 20.00 -11.42
C ALA A 31 -12.90 21.03 -12.56
N ARG A 32 -13.14 22.30 -12.20
CA ARG A 32 -13.29 23.40 -13.17
C ARG A 32 -11.99 23.78 -13.90
N ASN A 33 -10.83 23.43 -13.35
CA ASN A 33 -9.53 23.67 -13.94
C ASN A 33 -8.56 22.55 -13.56
N HIS A 34 -7.45 22.44 -14.30
CA HIS A 34 -6.47 21.37 -14.13
C HIS A 34 -5.82 21.35 -12.73
N PRO A 35 -5.37 22.48 -12.14
CA PRO A 35 -4.77 22.46 -10.81
C PRO A 35 -5.72 21.96 -9.71
N ASN A 36 -7.01 22.30 -9.78
CA ASN A 36 -8.00 21.79 -8.84
C ASN A 36 -8.27 20.29 -9.03
N ALA A 37 -8.23 19.78 -10.26
CA ALA A 37 -8.36 18.36 -10.54
C ALA A 37 -7.16 17.58 -9.99
N ALA A 38 -5.94 18.09 -10.23
CA ALA A 38 -4.70 17.55 -9.68
C ALA A 38 -4.71 17.54 -8.15
N SER A 39 -5.12 18.64 -7.50
CA SER A 39 -5.25 18.72 -6.04
C SER A 39 -6.22 17.67 -5.47
N LYS A 40 -7.37 17.47 -6.12
CA LYS A 40 -8.32 16.39 -5.75
C LYS A 40 -7.71 15.01 -5.92
N MET A 41 -6.96 14.78 -7.01
CA MET A 41 -6.26 13.52 -7.27
C MET A 41 -5.19 13.24 -6.21
N ILE A 42 -4.36 14.22 -5.87
CA ILE A 42 -3.34 14.12 -4.81
C ILE A 42 -4.00 13.71 -3.48
N ARG A 43 -5.11 14.36 -3.11
CA ARG A 43 -5.86 14.00 -1.89
C ARG A 43 -6.35 12.55 -1.96
N ALA A 44 -6.99 12.15 -3.06
CA ALA A 44 -7.50 10.80 -3.22
C ALA A 44 -6.38 9.75 -3.13
N LEU A 45 -5.26 9.96 -3.83
CA LEU A 45 -4.09 9.07 -3.81
C LEU A 45 -3.45 8.96 -2.42
N ARG A 46 -3.40 10.05 -1.63
CA ARG A 46 -2.93 10.01 -0.24
C ARG A 46 -3.88 9.29 0.71
N GLU A 47 -5.17 9.23 0.39
CA GLU A 47 -6.18 8.52 1.17
C GLU A 47 -6.22 7.01 0.88
N PHE A 48 -5.75 6.57 -0.29
CA PHE A 48 -5.67 5.14 -0.61
C PHE A 48 -4.88 4.35 0.45
N ARG A 49 -5.41 3.20 0.82
CA ARG A 49 -4.78 2.22 1.72
C ARG A 49 -4.75 0.88 1.02
N ILE A 50 -3.61 0.57 0.42
CA ILE A 50 -3.37 -0.70 -0.26
C ILE A 50 -2.23 -1.41 0.49
N ARG A 51 -2.45 -2.67 0.86
CA ARG A 51 -1.52 -3.53 1.59
C ARG A 51 -1.37 -4.84 0.80
N GLY A 52 -0.25 -5.54 0.98
CA GLY A 52 0.05 -6.79 0.27
C GLY A 52 0.89 -6.62 -0.99
N VAL A 53 0.66 -5.55 -1.77
CA VAL A 53 1.42 -5.25 -3.00
C VAL A 53 2.00 -3.83 -2.98
N LYS A 54 3.07 -3.62 -3.75
CA LYS A 54 3.58 -2.28 -4.06
C LYS A 54 2.70 -1.61 -5.12
N THR A 55 2.62 -0.29 -5.09
CA THR A 55 1.84 0.50 -6.06
C THR A 55 2.67 1.65 -6.60
N ASN A 56 2.28 2.19 -7.75
CA ASN A 56 2.89 3.36 -8.38
C ASN A 56 2.42 4.70 -7.78
N ILE A 57 1.66 4.68 -6.68
CA ILE A 57 1.12 5.90 -6.05
C ILE A 57 2.20 6.95 -5.74
N PRO A 58 3.39 6.61 -5.18
CA PRO A 58 4.43 7.61 -4.91
C PRO A 58 4.89 8.35 -6.18
N PHE A 59 5.03 7.63 -7.29
CA PHE A 59 5.40 8.21 -8.59
C PHE A 59 4.31 9.15 -9.11
N LEU A 60 3.04 8.72 -9.08
CA LEU A 60 1.92 9.55 -9.50
C LEU A 60 1.80 10.84 -8.66
N LEU A 61 2.09 10.76 -7.36
CA LEU A 61 2.14 11.93 -6.49
C LEU A 61 3.24 12.91 -6.90
N ASN A 62 4.44 12.41 -7.24
CA ASN A 62 5.53 13.25 -7.71
C ASN A 62 5.14 13.97 -9.02
N VAL A 63 4.57 13.25 -9.99
CA VAL A 63 4.10 13.82 -11.27
C VAL A 63 3.07 14.93 -11.06
N LEU A 64 2.05 14.69 -10.24
CA LEU A 64 0.97 15.65 -9.96
C LEU A 64 1.44 16.91 -9.21
N GLN A 65 2.66 16.91 -8.68
CA GLN A 65 3.27 18.03 -7.97
C GLN A 65 4.24 18.83 -8.84
N GLN A 66 4.58 18.38 -10.05
CA GLN A 66 5.47 19.12 -10.93
C GLN A 66 4.79 20.35 -11.53
N PRO A 67 5.47 21.53 -11.56
CA PRO A 67 4.92 22.73 -12.17
C PRO A 67 4.53 22.54 -13.65
N SER A 68 5.40 21.89 -14.44
CA SER A 68 5.18 21.58 -15.86
C SER A 68 3.99 20.66 -16.12
N PHE A 69 3.62 19.82 -15.15
CA PHE A 69 2.39 19.03 -15.24
C PHE A 69 1.17 19.91 -14.97
N LEU A 70 1.25 20.79 -13.96
CA LEU A 70 0.14 21.63 -13.51
C LEU A 70 -0.24 22.75 -14.49
N ASP A 71 0.73 23.28 -15.24
CA ASP A 71 0.52 24.25 -16.31
C ASP A 71 0.19 23.60 -17.67
N ALA A 72 0.17 22.26 -17.71
CA ALA A 72 -0.04 21.45 -18.91
C ALA A 72 1.03 21.66 -20.01
N SER A 73 2.25 22.04 -19.65
CA SER A 73 3.40 22.19 -20.57
C SER A 73 4.26 20.92 -20.64
N VAL A 74 3.65 19.74 -20.72
CA VAL A 74 4.35 18.46 -20.87
C VAL A 74 4.23 17.89 -22.28
N ASP A 75 5.24 17.15 -22.71
CA ASP A 75 5.22 16.34 -23.92
C ASP A 75 5.39 14.85 -23.58
N THR A 76 5.67 14.03 -24.60
CA THR A 76 5.86 12.59 -24.43
C THR A 76 7.20 12.22 -23.78
N TYR A 77 8.17 13.12 -23.72
CA TYR A 77 9.49 12.92 -23.11
C TYR A 77 9.55 13.38 -21.66
N PHE A 78 8.55 14.14 -21.19
CA PHE A 78 8.48 14.67 -19.82
C PHE A 78 8.95 13.69 -18.73
N ILE A 79 8.50 12.44 -18.72
CA ILE A 79 8.88 11.48 -17.69
C ILE A 79 10.38 11.11 -17.78
N ASP A 80 10.90 10.95 -19.00
CA ASP A 80 12.30 10.57 -19.25
C ASP A 80 13.27 11.69 -18.89
N GLU A 81 12.84 12.95 -19.04
CA GLU A 81 13.63 14.16 -18.73
C GLU A 81 13.61 14.55 -17.26
N HIS A 82 12.73 13.96 -16.45
CA HIS A 82 12.54 14.30 -15.03
C HIS A 82 12.87 13.09 -14.12
N PRO A 83 14.15 12.66 -14.02
CA PRO A 83 14.55 11.50 -13.22
C PRO A 83 14.24 11.66 -11.72
N GLU A 84 14.09 12.89 -11.23
CA GLU A 84 13.68 13.17 -9.86
C GLU A 84 12.27 12.66 -9.52
N LEU A 85 11.43 12.38 -10.53
CA LEU A 85 10.13 11.75 -10.34
C LEU A 85 10.24 10.35 -9.69
N PHE A 86 11.40 9.71 -9.81
CA PHE A 86 11.68 8.39 -9.23
C PHE A 86 12.32 8.45 -7.83
N VAL A 87 12.51 9.65 -7.27
CA VAL A 87 12.99 9.83 -5.90
C VAL A 87 11.80 9.71 -4.93
N PHE A 88 11.67 8.55 -4.30
CA PHE A 88 10.56 8.24 -3.41
C PHE A 88 10.92 8.41 -1.94
N LYS A 89 10.05 9.09 -1.19
CA LYS A 89 10.16 9.16 0.27
C LYS A 89 9.66 7.84 0.88
N PRO A 90 10.48 7.10 1.64
CA PRO A 90 10.03 5.86 2.25
C PRO A 90 8.95 6.12 3.30
N SER A 91 7.86 5.34 3.23
CA SER A 91 6.87 5.34 4.30
C SER A 91 7.44 4.70 5.55
N GLN A 92 7.32 5.38 6.69
CA GLN A 92 7.88 4.94 7.96
C GLN A 92 7.17 3.68 8.53
N ASN A 93 5.94 3.39 8.07
CA ASN A 93 5.10 2.23 8.43
C ASN A 93 5.17 1.78 9.91
N ARG A 94 5.25 2.75 10.84
CA ARG A 94 5.56 2.50 12.26
C ARG A 94 4.53 1.62 12.96
N ALA A 95 3.24 1.88 12.73
CA ALA A 95 2.16 1.11 13.33
C ALA A 95 2.21 -0.37 12.93
N GLN A 96 2.51 -0.67 11.65
CA GLN A 96 2.65 -2.07 11.20
C GLN A 96 3.84 -2.74 11.86
N LYS A 97 4.99 -2.07 11.94
CA LYS A 97 6.18 -2.61 12.62
C LYS A 97 5.90 -2.93 14.09
N LEU A 98 5.17 -2.06 14.78
CA LEU A 98 4.77 -2.28 16.17
C LEU A 98 3.80 -3.48 16.31
N LEU A 99 2.78 -3.56 15.45
CA LEU A 99 1.85 -4.69 15.45
C LEU A 99 2.55 -6.01 15.15
N SER A 100 3.48 -6.03 14.19
CA SER A 100 4.31 -7.20 13.89
C SER A 100 5.14 -7.61 15.11
N TYR A 101 5.76 -6.66 15.80
CA TYR A 101 6.51 -6.95 17.03
C TYR A 101 5.61 -7.51 18.14
N LEU A 102 4.43 -6.92 18.37
CA LEU A 102 3.49 -7.41 19.38
C LEU A 102 3.00 -8.83 19.06
N GLY A 103 2.71 -9.11 17.79
CA GLY A 103 2.32 -10.45 17.35
C GLY A 103 3.44 -11.48 17.56
N GLU A 104 4.68 -11.10 17.21
CA GLU A 104 5.86 -11.94 17.42
C GLU A 104 6.04 -12.30 18.89
N VAL A 105 6.01 -11.31 19.78
CA VAL A 105 6.16 -11.52 21.23
C VAL A 105 5.00 -12.34 21.81
N ALA A 106 3.78 -12.15 21.30
CA ALA A 106 2.61 -12.90 21.79
C ALA A 106 2.65 -14.39 21.39
N VAL A 107 3.19 -14.72 20.21
CA VAL A 107 3.26 -16.10 19.70
C VAL A 107 4.53 -16.81 20.13
N ASN A 108 5.69 -16.15 19.98
CA ASN A 108 7.01 -16.76 20.19
C ASN A 108 7.64 -16.39 21.54
N GLY A 109 7.01 -15.50 22.31
CA GLY A 109 7.56 -14.99 23.56
C GLY A 109 8.61 -13.89 23.37
N PRO A 110 9.02 -13.19 24.43
CA PRO A 110 10.05 -12.17 24.36
C PRO A 110 11.46 -12.79 24.21
N THR A 111 12.32 -12.16 23.41
CA THR A 111 13.75 -12.52 23.31
C THR A 111 14.57 -12.08 24.53
N THR A 112 14.00 -11.24 25.39
CA THR A 112 14.63 -10.74 26.60
C THR A 112 14.27 -11.61 27.82
N PRO A 113 15.16 -11.73 28.82
CA PRO A 113 14.83 -12.42 30.06
C PRO A 113 13.57 -11.85 30.71
N LEU A 114 12.72 -12.73 31.22
CA LEU A 114 11.53 -12.31 31.98
C LEU A 114 11.96 -11.62 33.28
N ALA A 115 11.24 -10.54 33.64
CA ALA A 115 11.48 -9.81 34.89
C ALA A 115 11.23 -10.68 36.15
N THR A 116 10.53 -11.80 35.99
CA THR A 116 10.22 -12.74 37.06
C THR A 116 10.54 -14.17 36.62
N LYS A 117 10.78 -15.06 37.59
CA LYS A 117 10.93 -16.50 37.36
C LYS A 117 9.59 -17.24 37.27
N LEU A 118 8.48 -16.51 37.42
CA LEU A 118 7.15 -17.10 37.32
C LEU A 118 6.88 -17.45 35.86
N MET A 119 6.55 -18.71 35.60
CA MET A 119 6.16 -19.12 34.26
C MET A 119 4.83 -18.43 33.90
N PRO A 120 4.67 -17.94 32.65
CA PRO A 120 3.38 -17.47 32.17
C PRO A 120 2.31 -18.55 32.36
N ALA A 121 1.06 -18.13 32.59
CA ALA A 121 -0.05 -19.07 32.66
C ALA A 121 -0.10 -19.91 31.38
N HIS A 122 -0.29 -21.22 31.52
CA HIS A 122 -0.44 -22.12 30.38
C HIS A 122 -1.80 -21.87 29.73
N VAL A 123 -1.83 -21.02 28.70
CA VAL A 123 -3.01 -20.72 27.91
C VAL A 123 -2.94 -21.53 26.62
N SER A 124 -3.93 -22.38 26.37
CA SER A 124 -4.09 -22.99 25.05
C SER A 124 -4.64 -21.91 24.11
N PRO A 125 -3.86 -21.40 23.13
CA PRO A 125 -4.37 -20.38 22.24
C PRO A 125 -5.54 -20.96 21.43
N PRO A 126 -6.66 -20.22 21.26
CA PRO A 126 -7.69 -20.65 20.34
C PRO A 126 -7.12 -20.66 18.93
N VAL A 127 -7.05 -21.85 18.31
CA VAL A 127 -6.62 -21.97 16.92
C VAL A 127 -7.71 -21.34 16.04
N PRO A 128 -7.39 -20.30 15.24
CA PRO A 128 -8.38 -19.70 14.37
C PRO A 128 -8.84 -20.72 13.32
N THR A 129 -10.14 -20.80 13.10
CA THR A 129 -10.71 -21.58 11.99
C THR A 129 -10.32 -20.91 10.67
N ILE A 130 -9.28 -21.43 10.04
CA ILE A 130 -8.94 -21.08 8.65
C ILE A 130 -9.92 -21.80 7.71
N PRO A 131 -10.43 -21.15 6.65
CA PRO A 131 -11.12 -21.85 5.58
C PRO A 131 -10.21 -22.97 5.08
N ALA A 132 -10.67 -24.22 5.13
CA ALA A 132 -9.92 -25.36 4.61
C ALA A 132 -9.63 -25.12 3.12
N GLY A 133 -8.39 -24.80 2.76
CA GLY A 133 -8.02 -24.59 1.35
C GLY A 133 -6.95 -23.54 1.02
N GLN A 134 -6.10 -23.08 1.92
CA GLN A 134 -4.87 -22.36 1.50
C GLN A 134 -3.71 -22.66 2.45
N LEU A 135 -3.02 -23.76 2.17
CA LEU A 135 -1.65 -23.98 2.62
C LEU A 135 -0.80 -22.87 1.98
N TYR A 136 -0.16 -22.03 2.79
CA TYR A 136 0.96 -21.19 2.34
C TYR A 136 2.23 -22.05 2.24
N ALA A 137 2.13 -23.21 1.58
CA ALA A 137 3.25 -24.05 1.23
C ALA A 137 3.32 -24.06 -0.31
N GLU A 138 4.51 -23.83 -0.85
CA GLU A 138 4.83 -23.71 -2.30
C GLU A 138 4.82 -22.28 -2.87
N SER A 139 5.77 -21.45 -2.43
CA SER A 139 6.39 -20.44 -3.31
C SER A 139 7.89 -20.28 -3.02
N VAL A 140 8.57 -21.42 -2.94
CA VAL A 140 10.01 -21.50 -3.16
C VAL A 140 10.22 -22.52 -4.27
N ASN A 141 10.34 -22.00 -5.50
CA ASN A 141 11.06 -22.58 -6.63
C ASN A 141 11.57 -21.40 -7.46
#